data_AF-A0A928PC50-F1
#
_entry.id   AF-A0A928PC50-F1
#
_cell.length_a   1.000
_cell.length_b   1.000
_cell.length_c   1.000
_cell.angle_alpha   90.00
_cell.angle_beta   90.00
_cell.angle_gamma   90.00
#
_symmetry.space_group_name_H-M   'P 1'
#
loop_
_entity.id
_entity.type
_entity.pdbx_description
1 polymer ?
#
loop_
_entity_poly.entity_id
_entity_poly.type
_entity_poly.pdbx_seq_one_letter_code
_entity_poly.pdbx_strand_id
1 'polypeptide(L)' 'MILKNPPMGWNTWNTFGDKIDEKLVRETADFIVESGLRDAGYEYVVIDDCWSEL' A
#
# COMPACT_ATOMS: atom_id res chain seq x y z
N MET A 1 0.70 13.45 12.08
CA MET A 1 2.17 13.31 12.13
C MET A 1 2.77 14.09 10.98
N ILE A 2 3.85 14.83 11.19
CA ILE A 2 4.67 15.39 10.11
C ILE A 2 5.96 14.59 10.10
N LEU A 3 6.22 13.88 8.99
CA LEU A 3 7.46 13.12 8.81
C LEU A 3 8.60 14.08 8.40
N LYS A 4 9.82 13.77 8.84
CA LYS A 4 11.03 14.52 8.46
C LYS A 4 11.60 14.10 7.10
N ASN A 5 11.25 12.90 6.64
CA ASN A 5 11.70 12.31 5.38
C ASN A 5 10.51 12.05 4.46
N PRO A 6 10.71 11.95 3.13
CA PRO A 6 9.66 11.53 2.22
C PRO A 6 9.04 10.21 2.67
N PRO A 7 7.69 10.07 2.65
CA PRO A 7 7.05 8.81 2.98
C PRO A 7 7.40 7.76 1.93
N MET A 8 7.62 6.53 2.38
CA MET A 8 7.93 5.39 1.53
C MET A 8 6.86 4.31 1.73
N GLY A 9 6.38 3.76 0.63
CA GLY A 9 5.29 2.81 0.67
C GLY A 9 4.86 2.36 -0.72
N TRP A 10 3.72 1.69 -0.77
CA TRP A 10 3.10 1.19 -1.98
C TRP A 10 1.69 1.76 -2.12
N ASN A 11 1.27 1.99 -3.36
CA ASN A 11 -0.05 2.52 -3.72
C ASN A 11 -0.69 1.58 -4.76
N THR A 12 -1.99 1.31 -4.62
CA THR A 12 -2.74 0.37 -5.46
C THR A 12 -2.84 0.79 -6.93
N TRP A 13 -2.84 2.09 -7.22
CA TRP A 13 -3.34 2.67 -8.48
C TRP A 13 -2.58 2.24 -9.73
N ASN A 14 -1.24 2.37 -9.72
CA ASN A 14 -0.44 2.22 -10.94
C ASN A 14 -0.53 0.83 -11.57
N THR A 15 -0.89 -0.19 -10.79
CA THR A 15 -0.99 -1.58 -11.26
C THR A 15 -2.43 -2.06 -11.35
N PHE A 16 -3.28 -1.67 -10.40
CA PHE A 16 -4.61 -2.26 -10.25
C PHE A 16 -5.76 -1.33 -10.64
N GLY A 17 -5.54 -0.02 -10.68
CA GLY A 17 -6.62 0.95 -10.90
C GLY A 17 -7.77 0.73 -9.92
N ASP A 18 -8.98 0.56 -10.45
CA ASP A 18 -10.23 0.30 -9.71
C ASP A 18 -10.41 -1.16 -9.26
N LYS A 19 -9.54 -2.08 -9.71
CA LYS A 19 -9.66 -3.53 -9.43
C LYS A 19 -8.97 -3.91 -8.13
N ILE A 20 -9.49 -3.38 -7.02
CA ILE A 20 -8.95 -3.62 -5.68
C ILE A 20 -9.97 -4.32 -4.78
N ASP A 21 -9.49 -5.13 -3.85
CA ASP A 21 -10.28 -5.74 -2.78
C ASP A 21 -9.45 -5.91 -1.49
N GLU A 22 -10.09 -6.32 -0.40
CA GLU A 22 -9.42 -6.55 0.89
C GLU A 22 -8.29 -7.58 0.78
N LYS A 23 -8.49 -8.65 0.01
CA LYS A 23 -7.54 -9.74 -0.11
C LYS A 23 -6.23 -9.24 -0.74
N LEU A 24 -6.33 -8.52 -1.84
CA LEU A 24 -5.18 -7.91 -2.53
C LEU A 24 -4.38 -7.00 -1.58
N VAL A 25 -5.06 -6.13 -0.83
CA VAL A 25 -4.40 -5.18 0.08
C VAL A 25 -3.68 -5.93 1.21
N ARG A 26 -4.30 -6.97 1.78
CA ARG A 26 -3.68 -7.79 2.85
C ARG A 26 -2.48 -8.58 2.33
N GLU A 27 -2.62 -9.30 1.22
CA GLU A 27 -1.54 -10.08 0.63
C GLU A 27 -0.36 -9.19 0.22
N THR A 28 -0.63 -7.97 -0.25
CA THR A 28 0.42 -6.99 -0.56
C THR A 28 1.13 -6.50 0.71
N ALA A 29 0.39 -6.27 1.80
CA ALA A 29 0.99 -5.89 3.08
C ALA A 29 1.87 -7.01 3.65
N ASP A 30 1.43 -8.27 3.58
CA ASP A 30 2.21 -9.44 3.98
C ASP A 30 3.48 -9.54 3.13
N PHE A 31 3.38 -9.37 1.81
CA PHE A 31 4.54 -9.36 0.92
C PHE A 31 5.54 -8.23 1.26
N ILE A 32 5.08 -7.03 1.60
CA ILE A 32 5.96 -5.92 2.02
C ILE A 32 6.80 -6.30 3.24
N VAL A 33 6.25 -7.10 4.17
CA VAL A 33 6.98 -7.63 5.32
C VAL A 33 7.92 -8.77 4.91
N GLU A 34 7.40 -9.78 4.21
CA GLU A 34 8.14 -10.99 3.83
C GLU A 34 9.33 -10.69 2.91
N SER A 35 9.19 -9.70 2.02
CA SER A 35 10.25 -9.27 1.10
C SER A 35 11.32 -8.39 1.77
N GLY A 36 11.12 -7.98 3.02
CA GLY A 36 12.01 -7.04 3.73
C GLY A 36 11.84 -5.57 3.32
N LEU A 37 10.85 -5.24 2.48
CA LEU A 37 10.58 -3.85 2.07
C LEU A 37 10.16 -2.98 3.26
N ARG A 38 9.43 -3.53 4.23
CA ARG A 38 9.14 -2.82 5.49
C ARG A 38 10.44 -2.41 6.18
N ASP A 39 11.39 -3.32 6.32
CA ASP A 39 12.66 -3.06 7.00
C ASP A 39 13.56 -2.10 6.19
N ALA A 40 13.31 -1.98 4.89
CA ALA A 40 13.90 -0.97 4.00
C ALA A 40 13.17 0.40 4.05
N GLY A 41 12.09 0.54 4.82
CA GLY A 41 11.37 1.79 5.07
C GLY A 41 10.03 1.94 4.35
N TYR A 42 9.55 0.94 3.60
CA TYR A 42 8.23 0.98 2.95
C TYR A 42 7.12 0.68 3.98
N GLU A 43 6.72 1.69 4.72
CA GLU A 43 5.83 1.57 5.89
C GLU A 43 4.35 1.88 5.56
N TYR A 44 4.07 2.47 4.40
CA TYR A 44 2.71 2.83 4.00
C TYR A 44 2.12 1.88 2.96
N VAL A 45 0.90 1.39 3.23
CA VAL A 45 0.02 0.73 2.25
C VAL A 45 -1.11 1.71 1.96
N VAL A 46 -1.09 2.30 0.76
CA VAL A 46 -2.02 3.35 0.34
C VAL A 46 -3.08 2.73 -0.57
N ILE A 47 -4.30 2.65 -0.07
CA ILE A 47 -5.48 2.34 -0.86
C ILE A 47 -5.87 3.63 -1.60
N ASP A 48 -5.79 3.61 -2.92
CA ASP A 48 -6.16 4.73 -3.78
C ASP A 48 -7.69 4.76 -4.02
N ASP A 49 -8.15 5.26 -5.16
CA ASP A 49 -9.57 5.45 -5.46
C ASP A 49 -10.39 4.13 -5.57
N CYS A 50 -11.71 4.26 -5.67
CA CYS A 50 -12.68 3.19 -5.94
C CYS A 50 -12.94 2.16 -4.81
N TRP A 51 -12.56 2.45 -3.56
CA TRP A 51 -12.82 1.57 -2.41
C TRP A 51 -14.21 1.73 -1.78
N SER A 52 -14.87 2.88 -1.96
CA SER A 52 -16.15 3.20 -1.33
C SER A 52 -17.34 2.89 -2.24
N GLU A 53 -18.47 2.54 -1.64
CA GLU A 53 -19.76 2.56 -2.34
C GLU A 53 -20.25 4.01 -2.55
N LEU A 54 -21.10 4.22 -3.57
CA LEU A 54 -21.73 5.51 -3.88
C LEU A 54 -22.90 5.83 -2.95
#